data_AF-A0A1F2YCM6-F1
#
_entry.id   AF-A0A1F2YCM6-F1
#
_cell.length_a   1.000
_cell.length_b   1.000
_cell.length_c   1.000
_cell.angle_alpha   90.00
_cell.angle_beta   90.00
_cell.angle_gamma   90.00
#
_symmetry.space_group_name_H-M   'P 1'
#
loop_
_entity.id
_entity.type
_entity.pdbx_description
1 polymer ?
#
loop_
_entity_poly.entity_id
_entity_poly.type
_entity_poly.pdbx_seq_one_letter_code
_entity_poly.pdbx_strand_id
1 'polypeptide(L)'
;MIVVFGSFILGGQRVIKEFGVGLAAAIFVDAVIIRTALVPALMLLMGKANWWFPRWLDRVLPRIHVEPEDLSELDEEPLVPVGAAD
;
A
#
# COMPACT_ATOMS: atom_id res chain seq x y z
N MET A 1 -12.23 -0.13 -11.90
CA MET A 1 -12.53 -1.58 -12.03
C MET A 1 -14.02 -1.88 -12.18
N ILE A 2 -14.92 -1.30 -11.38
CA ILE A 2 -16.38 -1.54 -11.45
C ILE A 2 -16.95 -1.34 -12.86
N VAL A 3 -16.58 -0.25 -13.56
CA VAL A 3 -17.06 0.03 -14.94
C VAL A 3 -16.60 -1.04 -15.95
N VAL A 4 -15.37 -1.56 -15.80
CA VAL A 4 -14.82 -2.60 -16.69
C VAL A 4 -15.63 -3.89 -16.56
N PHE A 5 -15.85 -4.36 -15.34
CA PHE A 5 -16.66 -5.57 -15.11
C PHE A 5 -18.16 -5.35 -15.36
N GLY A 6 -18.66 -4.14 -15.12
CA GLY A 6 -20.03 -3.75 -15.47
C GLY A 6 -20.30 -3.77 -16.97
N SER A 7 -19.29 -3.50 -17.81
CA SER A 7 -19.44 -3.57 -19.27
C SER A 7 -19.83 -4.96 -19.78
N PHE A 8 -19.50 -6.02 -19.02
CA PHE A 8 -19.83 -7.41 -19.38
C PHE A 8 -21.34 -7.70 -19.36
N ILE A 9 -22.13 -6.84 -18.71
CA ILE A 9 -23.59 -6.89 -18.73
C ILE A 9 -24.14 -6.69 -20.15
N LEU A 10 -23.42 -5.92 -20.98
CA LEU A 10 -23.79 -5.69 -22.38
C LEU A 10 -23.39 -6.86 -23.30
N GLY A 11 -22.59 -7.81 -22.80
CA GLY A 11 -22.21 -9.01 -23.54
C GLY A 11 -23.34 -10.05 -23.54
N GLY A 12 -23.71 -10.56 -24.72
CA GLY A 12 -24.83 -11.49 -24.90
C GLY A 12 -24.67 -12.88 -24.27
N GLN A 13 -23.50 -13.20 -23.69
CA GLN A 13 -23.26 -14.48 -23.01
C GLN A 13 -23.67 -14.39 -21.53
N ARG A 14 -24.66 -15.20 -21.14
CA ARG A 14 -25.19 -15.26 -19.77
C ARG A 14 -24.13 -15.49 -18.71
N VAL A 15 -23.22 -16.44 -18.95
CA VAL A 15 -22.14 -16.78 -18.01
C VAL A 15 -21.27 -15.56 -17.72
N ILE A 16 -20.83 -14.85 -18.76
CA ILE A 16 -19.97 -13.66 -18.63
C ILE A 16 -20.68 -12.53 -17.89
N LYS A 17 -21.97 -12.34 -18.15
CA LYS A 17 -22.80 -11.34 -17.45
C LYS A 17 -22.92 -11.64 -15.96
N GLU A 18 -23.16 -12.88 -15.56
CA GLU A 18 -23.25 -13.28 -14.16
C GLU A 18 -21.94 -13.03 -13.42
N PHE A 19 -20.80 -13.42 -14.01
CA PHE A 19 -19.48 -13.11 -13.46
C PHE A 19 -19.20 -11.61 -13.36
N GLY A 20 -19.52 -10.84 -14.41
CA GLY A 20 -19.30 -9.39 -14.43
C GLY A 20 -20.08 -8.64 -13.36
N VAL A 21 -21.35 -8.99 -13.17
CA VAL A 21 -22.19 -8.42 -12.09
C VAL A 21 -21.63 -8.79 -10.72
N GLY A 22 -21.27 -10.06 -10.51
CA GLY A 22 -20.70 -10.52 -9.24
C GLY A 22 -19.39 -9.81 -8.88
N LEU A 23 -18.47 -9.70 -9.83
CA LEU A 23 -17.18 -9.00 -9.64
C LEU A 23 -17.38 -7.50 -9.39
N ALA A 24 -18.23 -6.84 -10.16
CA ALA A 24 -18.51 -5.42 -9.97
C ALA A 24 -19.10 -5.13 -8.58
N ALA A 25 -20.06 -5.96 -8.13
CA ALA A 25 -20.66 -5.85 -6.81
C ALA A 25 -19.66 -6.12 -5.69
N ALA A 26 -18.84 -7.19 -5.80
CA ALA A 26 -17.83 -7.52 -4.81
C ALA A 26 -16.80 -6.40 -4.63
N ILE A 27 -16.32 -5.82 -5.74
CA ILE A 27 -15.37 -4.70 -5.71
C ILE A 27 -16.02 -3.46 -5.09
N PHE A 28 -17.27 -3.17 -5.41
CA PHE A 28 -18.00 -2.03 -4.83
C PHE A 28 -18.13 -2.20 -3.30
N VAL A 29 -18.52 -3.38 -2.85
CA VAL A 29 -18.64 -3.70 -1.42
C VAL A 29 -17.28 -3.63 -0.72
N ASP A 30 -16.20 -4.14 -1.31
CA ASP A 30 -14.86 -4.06 -0.73
C ASP A 30 -14.38 -2.60 -0.60
N ALA A 31 -14.50 -1.84 -1.68
CA ALA A 31 -14.00 -0.47 -1.71
C ALA A 31 -14.78 0.47 -0.80
N VAL A 32 -16.10 0.28 -0.68
CA VAL A 32 -16.96 1.13 0.14
C VAL A 32 -17.10 0.54 1.54
N ILE A 33 -17.78 -0.59 1.69
CA ILE A 33 -18.17 -1.10 3.01
C ILE A 33 -16.95 -1.62 3.77
N ILE A 34 -16.15 -2.46 3.12
CA ILE A 34 -15.04 -3.13 3.81
C ILE A 34 -13.95 -2.11 4.15
N ARG A 35 -13.45 -1.36 3.17
CA ARG A 35 -12.32 -0.45 3.39
C ARG A 35 -12.65 0.79 4.21
N THR A 36 -13.83 1.38 4.03
CA THR A 36 -14.14 2.66 4.73
C THR A 36 -14.72 2.45 6.13
N ALA A 37 -15.36 1.32 6.39
CA ALA A 37 -16.01 1.07 7.68
C ALA A 37 -15.45 -0.17 8.37
N LEU A 38 -15.53 -1.35 7.74
CA LEU A 38 -15.26 -2.61 8.43
C LEU A 38 -13.81 -2.74 8.88
N VAL A 39 -12.86 -2.50 7.98
CA VAL A 39 -11.42 -2.55 8.25
C VAL A 39 -11.00 -1.56 9.34
N PRO A 40 -11.32 -0.25 9.26
CA PRO A 40 -10.93 0.68 10.31
C PRO A 40 -11.61 0.38 11.65
N ALA A 41 -12.87 -0.07 11.67
CA ALA A 41 -13.54 -0.48 12.89
C ALA A 41 -12.86 -1.71 13.54
N LEU A 42 -12.50 -2.71 12.74
CA LEU A 42 -11.78 -3.89 13.21
C LEU A 42 -10.37 -3.53 13.70
N MET A 43 -9.64 -2.68 12.97
CA MET A 43 -8.32 -2.20 13.37
C MET A 43 -8.38 -1.47 14.71
N LEU A 44 -9.41 -0.64 14.94
CA LEU A 44 -9.62 0.04 16.21
C LEU A 44 -9.95 -0.95 17.34
N LEU A 45 -10.79 -1.94 17.07
CA LEU A 45 -11.20 -2.95 18.05
C LEU A 45 -10.05 -3.89 18.45
N MET A 46 -9.27 -4.37 17.48
CA MET A 46 -8.13 -5.26 17.73
C MET A 46 -6.89 -4.53 18.25
N GLY A 47 -6.75 -3.23 17.97
CA GLY A 47 -5.68 -2.38 18.49
C GLY A 47 -4.28 -2.95 18.23
N LYS A 48 -3.51 -3.14 19.31
CA LYS A 48 -2.12 -3.67 19.24
C LYS A 48 -2.02 -5.09 18.66
N ALA A 49 -3.08 -5.89 18.74
CA ALA A 49 -3.09 -7.24 18.18
C ALA A 49 -3.04 -7.22 16.65
N ASN A 50 -3.57 -6.17 16.01
CA ASN A 50 -3.55 -6.01 14.55
C ASN A 50 -2.12 -5.87 13.98
N TRP A 51 -1.16 -5.50 14.84
CA TRP A 51 0.24 -5.27 14.49
C TRP A 51 1.18 -6.26 15.19
N TRP A 52 0.66 -7.39 15.68
CA TRP A 52 1.49 -8.39 16.34
C TRP A 52 2.40 -9.07 15.32
N PHE A 53 3.70 -8.87 15.49
CA PHE A 53 4.71 -9.50 14.67
C PHE A 53 5.43 -10.61 15.46
N PRO A 54 5.41 -11.87 15.00
CA PRO A 54 6.08 -12.94 15.71
C PRO A 54 7.60 -12.77 15.71
N ARG A 55 8.22 -12.87 16.89
CA ARG A 55 9.69 -12.72 17.07
C ARG A 55 10.54 -13.70 16.26
N TRP A 56 9.97 -14.83 15.84
CA TRP A 56 10.68 -15.79 14.98
C TRP A 56 10.78 -15.30 13.54
N LEU A 57 9.76 -14.62 13.04
CA LEU A 57 9.74 -14.07 11.69
C LEU A 57 10.67 -12.85 11.58
N ASP A 58 10.78 -12.07 12.66
CA ASP A 58 11.71 -10.94 12.78
C ASP A 58 13.19 -11.38 12.71
N ARG A 59 13.50 -12.58 13.17
CA ARG A 59 14.85 -13.14 13.08
C ARG A 59 15.19 -13.69 11.69
N VAL A 60 14.19 -14.08 10.89
CA VAL A 60 14.38 -14.68 9.57
C VAL A 60 14.37 -13.64 8.46
N LEU A 61 13.64 -12.53 8.63
CA LEU A 61 13.52 -11.51 7.59
C LEU A 61 14.78 -10.64 7.45
N PRO A 62 15.30 -10.44 6.23
CA PRO A 62 16.36 -9.49 5.98
C PRO A 62 15.85 -8.05 6.15
N ARG A 63 16.65 -7.19 6.78
CA ARG A 63 16.35 -5.77 6.95
C ARG A 63 16.56 -5.04 5.63
N ILE A 64 15.46 -4.67 4.96
CA ILE A 64 15.46 -3.85 3.75
C ILE A 64 15.25 -2.40 4.18
N HIS A 65 16.26 -1.54 3.97
CA HIS A 65 16.09 -0.10 4.11
C HIS A 65 15.42 0.42 2.83
N VAL A 66 14.26 1.04 2.99
CA VAL A 66 13.46 1.59 1.88
C VAL A 66 13.75 3.08 1.68
N GLU A 67 14.21 3.75 2.75
CA GLU A 67 14.70 5.12 2.68
C GLU A 67 16.15 5.09 2.14
N PRO A 68 16.49 5.90 1.13
CA PRO A 68 17.90 6.15 0.78
C PRO A 68 18.59 6.83 1.97
N GLU A 69 19.88 6.53 2.21
CA GLU A 69 20.67 7.31 3.18
C GLU A 69 20.52 8.82 2.88
N ASP A 70 20.27 9.61 3.91
CA ASP A 70 20.13 11.06 3.82
C ASP A 70 21.49 11.64 3.39
N LEU A 71 21.66 11.88 2.09
CA LEU A 71 22.90 12.40 1.51
C LEU A 71 23.14 13.88 1.87
N SER A 72 22.26 14.50 2.67
CA SER A 72 22.39 15.89 3.14
C SER A 72 23.60 16.12 4.06
N GLU A 73 24.23 15.06 4.59
CA GLU A 73 25.46 15.16 5.37
C GLU A 73 26.74 15.15 4.50
N LEU A 74 26.63 15.00 3.17
CA LEU A 74 27.79 14.96 2.27
C LEU A 74 28.14 16.31 1.60
N ASP A 75 27.31 17.35 1.77
CA ASP A 75 27.53 18.68 1.21
C ASP A 75 28.16 19.68 2.22
N GLU A 76 28.44 19.27 3.46
CA GLU A 76 29.18 20.08 4.45
C GLU A 76 30.70 19.83 4.40
N GLU A 77 31.29 19.54 3.22
CA GLU A 77 32.73 19.79 3.08
C GLU A 77 32.96 21.30 3.29
N PRO A 78 33.73 21.71 4.33
CA PRO A 78 34.00 23.11 4.55
C PRO A 78 34.72 23.63 3.31
N LEU A 79 34.13 24.63 2.65
CA LEU A 79 34.77 25.37 1.57
C LEU A 79 36.08 25.98 2.10
N VAL A 80 37.19 25.25 1.95
CA VAL A 80 38.52 25.77 2.24
C VAL A 80 38.76 26.91 1.25
N PRO A 81 38.99 28.14 1.72
CA PRO A 81 39.24 29.25 0.81
C PRO A 81 40.54 28.99 0.05
N VAL A 82 40.42 28.71 -1.24
CA VAL A 82 41.55 28.69 -2.18
C VAL A 82 41.98 30.14 -2.36
N GLY A 83 42.94 30.59 -1.54
CA GLY A 83 43.49 31.94 -1.64
C GLY A 83 43.76 32.58 -0.29
N ALA A 84 44.76 32.07 0.42
CA ALA A 84 45.44 32.80 1.49
C ALA A 84 46.94 32.52 1.37
N ALA A 85 47.50 32.92 0.23
CA ALA A 85 48.94 32.94 0.01
C ALA A 85 49.26 34.11 -0.92
N ASP A 86 49.01 35.32 -0.43
CA ASP A 86 49.64 36.57 -0.87
C ASP A 86 49.98 37.41 0.37
#